data_AF-A0A0C3QG39-F1
#
_entry.id   AF-A0A0C3QG39-F1
#
_cell.length_a   1.000
_cell.length_b   1.000
_cell.length_c   1.000
_cell.angle_alpha   90.00
_cell.angle_beta   90.00
_cell.angle_gamma   90.00
#
_symmetry.space_group_name_H-M   'P 1'
#
loop_
_entity.id
_entity.type
_entity.pdbx_description
1 polymer ?
#
loop_
_entity_poly.entity_id
_entity_poly.type
_entity_poly.pdbx_seq_one_letter_code
_entity_poly.pdbx_strand_id
1 'polypeptide(L)'
;MAATRFAYVKTYELPDPILPNTYFVVRIDGQSFHRFSDVHAFVKPNDLSALQLMDNAAEDVMRALPDAVLGFGESDEYSFLFRKTATLFNRRESKIMSTVVSHFTSSYVFNWSRYFPDKMLQYPPTFDARLVVYPSEKEVKDYFAWRQADTHINNLYNTAFWALVQQGGMSTSEAHQKLNGTVSADKNEILHSQFGINYNSVDARFRKGSVVVKVQARKSETSKRSLALLSASYVSQKPVEKPNEASGSSAQSDVEAGGSFDQGTPDTDVGEKDITAQKIQHRREKKEAKKAEKMAMRKREWVLSVMHCDVIGDDFWHSHPDILQ
;
A
#
# COMPACT_ATOMS: atom_id res chain seq x y z
N MET A 1 -33.10 16.70 9.60
CA MET A 1 -32.65 16.74 11.01
C MET A 1 -33.69 17.50 11.81
N ALA A 2 -34.07 17.02 12.99
CA ALA A 2 -35.03 17.72 13.84
C ALA A 2 -34.48 19.10 14.22
N ALA A 3 -35.14 20.17 13.77
CA ALA A 3 -34.80 21.55 14.10
C ALA A 3 -35.20 21.85 15.55
N THR A 4 -34.45 21.29 16.50
CA THR A 4 -34.66 21.56 17.92
C THR A 4 -34.12 22.94 18.28
N ARG A 5 -34.65 23.56 19.35
CA ARG A 5 -34.10 24.81 19.92
C ARG A 5 -32.62 24.70 20.34
N PHE A 6 -32.08 23.49 20.46
CA PHE A 6 -30.69 23.22 20.84
C PHE A 6 -29.75 23.13 19.63
N ALA A 7 -30.27 23.14 18.39
CA ALA A 7 -29.45 22.98 17.18
C ALA A 7 -28.41 24.09 16.98
N TYR A 8 -28.56 25.25 17.65
CA TYR A 8 -27.60 26.35 17.60
C TYR A 8 -26.20 25.94 18.08
N VAL A 9 -26.05 24.96 18.98
CA VAL A 9 -24.72 24.55 19.47
C VAL A 9 -23.82 24.03 18.34
N LYS A 10 -24.40 23.54 17.24
CA LYS A 10 -23.67 23.08 16.07
C LYS A 10 -22.89 24.21 15.38
N THR A 11 -23.29 25.47 15.55
CA THR A 11 -22.57 26.60 14.93
C THR A 11 -21.21 26.89 15.58
N TYR A 12 -20.91 26.26 16.72
CA TYR A 12 -19.60 26.33 17.37
C TYR A 12 -18.58 25.34 16.79
N GLU A 13 -19.02 24.37 15.98
CA GLU A 13 -18.11 23.50 15.23
C GLU A 13 -17.43 24.32 14.12
N LEU A 14 -16.11 24.45 14.18
CA LEU A 14 -15.36 25.13 13.13
C LEU A 14 -15.13 24.20 11.93
N PRO A 15 -15.24 24.70 10.69
CA PRO A 15 -14.85 23.95 9.52
C PRO A 15 -13.32 23.78 9.50
N ASP A 16 -12.88 22.57 9.17
CA ASP A 16 -11.47 22.16 9.21
C ASP A 16 -10.97 21.53 7.87
N PRO A 17 -11.25 22.14 6.70
CA PRO A 17 -10.77 21.58 5.43
C PRO A 17 -9.27 21.87 5.23
N ILE A 18 -8.50 20.84 4.85
CA ILE A 18 -7.12 21.00 4.42
C ILE A 18 -7.06 21.50 2.96
N LEU A 19 -5.98 22.21 2.62
CA LEU A 19 -5.80 22.86 1.30
C LEU A 19 -6.06 21.89 0.13
N PRO A 20 -6.83 22.26 -0.91
CA PRO A 20 -7.03 21.43 -2.09
C PRO A 20 -5.76 21.25 -2.95
N ASN A 21 -5.72 20.18 -3.75
CA ASN A 21 -4.63 19.90 -4.70
C ASN A 21 -3.23 19.82 -4.06
N THR A 22 -3.16 19.51 -2.78
CA THR A 22 -1.91 19.26 -2.06
C THR A 22 -1.87 17.85 -1.50
N TYR A 23 -0.67 17.29 -1.45
CA TYR A 23 -0.41 16.07 -0.69
C TYR A 23 -0.65 16.35 0.79
N PHE A 24 -0.98 15.31 1.54
CA PHE A 24 -0.93 15.38 2.98
C PHE A 24 -0.42 14.07 3.53
N VAL A 25 0.33 14.19 4.63
CA VAL A 25 0.83 13.06 5.40
C VAL A 25 0.11 13.05 6.73
N VAL A 26 -0.44 11.90 7.11
CA VAL A 26 -0.88 11.65 8.47
C VAL A 26 0.20 10.83 9.16
N ARG A 27 0.88 11.42 10.15
CA ARG A 27 1.81 10.69 11.00
C ARG A 27 1.13 10.33 12.31
N ILE A 28 1.29 9.08 12.72
CA ILE A 28 0.91 8.56 14.01
C ILE A 28 2.16 8.22 14.82
N ASP A 29 2.08 8.36 16.14
CA ASP A 29 3.19 8.12 17.06
C ASP A 29 2.68 7.48 18.36
N GLY A 30 3.40 6.50 18.88
CA GLY A 30 3.05 5.75 20.08
C GLY A 30 3.15 6.60 21.35
N GLN A 31 2.03 6.81 22.04
CA GLN A 31 2.06 7.60 23.27
C GLN A 31 2.76 6.84 24.41
N SER A 32 3.88 7.38 24.88
CA SER A 32 4.67 6.78 25.98
C SER A 32 5.09 5.33 25.68
N PHE A 33 5.45 5.05 24.43
CA PHE A 33 5.73 3.69 23.98
C PHE A 33 7.00 3.07 24.59
N HIS A 34 7.89 3.88 25.16
CA HIS A 34 8.99 3.40 26.00
C HIS A 34 8.46 2.53 27.15
N ARG A 35 7.54 3.07 27.95
CA ARG A 35 6.87 2.33 29.03
C ARG A 35 6.10 1.12 28.50
N PHE A 36 5.43 1.27 27.36
CA PHE A 36 4.68 0.18 26.73
C PHE A 36 5.61 -0.99 26.37
N SER A 37 6.73 -0.70 25.73
CA SER A 37 7.73 -1.69 25.35
C SER A 37 8.36 -2.40 26.55
N ASP A 38 8.57 -1.68 27.66
CA ASP A 38 9.15 -2.25 28.87
C ASP A 38 8.15 -3.15 29.61
N VAL A 39 6.90 -2.71 29.76
CA VAL A 39 5.82 -3.51 30.39
C VAL A 39 5.54 -4.80 29.61
N HIS A 40 5.64 -4.77 28.28
CA HIS A 40 5.44 -5.94 27.43
C HIS A 40 6.75 -6.69 27.09
N ALA A 41 7.86 -6.33 27.75
CA ALA A 41 9.17 -6.95 27.61
C ALA A 41 9.60 -7.13 26.14
N PHE A 42 9.55 -6.05 25.36
CA PHE A 42 10.00 -6.04 23.99
C PHE A 42 11.51 -6.29 23.91
N VAL A 43 11.92 -7.02 22.87
CA VAL A 43 13.34 -7.25 22.59
C VAL A 43 14.00 -5.91 22.24
N LYS A 44 15.18 -5.68 22.81
CA LYS A 44 15.99 -4.47 22.55
C LYS A 44 17.24 -4.86 21.75
N PRO A 45 17.69 -4.04 20.79
CA PRO A 45 17.17 -2.71 20.45
C PRO A 45 15.85 -2.73 19.68
N ASN A 46 15.53 -3.83 18.98
CA ASN A 46 14.37 -3.93 18.09
C ASN A 46 13.61 -5.23 18.32
N ASP A 47 12.30 -5.15 18.46
CA ASP A 47 11.40 -6.31 18.56
C ASP A 47 10.73 -6.55 17.20
N LEU A 48 11.07 -7.68 16.56
CA LEU A 48 10.58 -7.99 15.22
C LEU A 48 9.06 -8.17 15.20
N SER A 49 8.49 -8.84 16.21
CA SER A 49 7.04 -9.04 16.30
C SER A 49 6.30 -7.72 16.46
N ALA A 50 6.85 -6.80 17.27
CA ALA A 50 6.27 -5.47 17.45
C ALA A 50 6.23 -4.68 16.13
N LEU A 51 7.34 -4.67 15.39
CA LEU A 51 7.43 -3.97 14.11
C LEU A 51 6.54 -4.62 13.04
N GLN A 52 6.42 -5.95 13.02
CA GLN A 52 5.52 -6.64 12.10
C GLN A 52 4.04 -6.38 12.43
N LEU A 53 3.69 -6.21 13.71
CA LEU A 53 2.36 -5.78 14.13
C LEU A 53 2.06 -4.34 13.67
N MET A 54 3.02 -3.43 13.80
CA MET A 54 2.91 -2.06 13.26
C MET A 54 2.69 -2.06 11.74
N ASP A 55 3.45 -2.89 11.00
CA ASP A 55 3.28 -3.04 9.55
C ASP A 55 1.88 -3.56 9.20
N ASN A 56 1.39 -4.56 9.94
CA ASN A 56 0.07 -5.12 9.68
C ASN A 56 -1.04 -4.09 9.92
N ALA A 57 -0.92 -3.29 10.98
CA ALA A 57 -1.84 -2.19 11.25
C ALA A 57 -1.79 -1.12 10.15
N ALA A 58 -0.60 -0.80 9.62
CA ALA A 58 -0.45 0.10 8.49
C ALA A 58 -1.08 -0.44 7.20
N GLU A 59 -0.91 -1.73 6.93
CA GLU A 59 -1.57 -2.37 5.79
C GLU A 59 -3.10 -2.30 5.92
N ASP A 60 -3.66 -2.57 7.10
CA ASP A 60 -5.11 -2.46 7.33
C ASP A 60 -5.63 -1.04 7.08
N VAL A 61 -4.91 -0.02 7.56
CA VAL A 61 -5.22 1.39 7.24
C VAL A 61 -5.22 1.63 5.73
N MET A 62 -4.21 1.17 5.00
CA MET A 62 -4.11 1.37 3.56
C MET A 62 -5.13 0.56 2.74
N ARG A 63 -5.61 -0.57 3.27
CA ARG A 63 -6.75 -1.32 2.71
C ARG A 63 -8.05 -0.55 2.90
N ALA A 64 -8.28 -0.02 4.11
CA ALA A 64 -9.49 0.71 4.47
C ALA A 64 -9.57 2.10 3.81
N LEU A 65 -8.42 2.74 3.56
CA LEU A 65 -8.31 4.08 2.99
C LEU A 65 -7.50 4.03 1.68
N PRO A 66 -8.15 3.76 0.53
CA PRO A 66 -7.44 3.58 -0.73
C PRO A 66 -6.72 4.81 -1.27
N ASP A 67 -7.03 6.01 -0.75
CA ASP A 67 -6.33 7.26 -1.07
C ASP A 67 -4.94 7.33 -0.41
N ALA A 68 -4.66 6.51 0.60
CA ALA A 68 -3.32 6.31 1.14
C ALA A 68 -2.52 5.47 0.13
N VAL A 69 -1.42 6.04 -0.36
CA VAL A 69 -0.61 5.48 -1.47
C VAL A 69 0.74 4.95 -1.00
N LEU A 70 1.25 5.45 0.12
CA LEU A 70 2.52 5.07 0.72
C LEU A 70 2.39 5.13 2.25
N GLY A 71 2.86 4.09 2.91
CA GLY A 71 3.12 4.05 4.35
C GLY A 71 4.62 3.95 4.61
N PHE A 72 5.13 4.65 5.63
CA PHE A 72 6.48 4.49 6.14
C PHE A 72 6.46 4.36 7.66
N GLY A 73 7.05 3.29 8.20
CA GLY A 73 7.09 3.02 9.64
C GLY A 73 8.50 2.88 10.19
N GLU A 74 8.70 3.42 11.39
CA GLU A 74 9.91 3.30 12.20
C GLU A 74 9.49 3.21 13.67
N SER A 75 10.12 2.33 14.46
CA SER A 75 9.86 2.24 15.90
C SER A 75 8.35 2.10 16.21
N ASP A 76 7.79 3.11 16.86
CA ASP A 76 6.41 3.27 17.31
C ASP A 76 5.64 4.32 16.48
N GLU A 77 6.20 4.80 15.37
CA GLU A 77 5.57 5.75 14.46
C GLU A 77 5.25 5.15 13.07
N TYR A 78 4.24 5.73 12.42
CA TYR A 78 3.90 5.44 11.03
C TYR A 78 3.42 6.71 10.31
N SER A 79 3.86 6.90 9.07
CA SER A 79 3.49 8.03 8.23
C SER A 79 2.76 7.55 6.98
N PHE A 80 1.55 8.06 6.74
CA PHE A 80 0.72 7.72 5.59
C PHE A 80 0.61 8.90 4.64
N LEU A 81 1.14 8.76 3.43
CA LEU A 81 0.96 9.72 2.35
C LEU A 81 -0.37 9.50 1.63
N PHE A 82 -1.13 10.58 1.50
CA PHE A 82 -2.32 10.64 0.68
C PHE A 82 -2.08 11.48 -0.57
N ARG A 83 -2.63 11.00 -1.70
CA ARG A 83 -2.52 11.68 -2.99
C ARG A 83 -3.16 13.07 -2.96
N LYS A 84 -2.60 14.01 -3.74
CA LYS A 84 -3.07 15.40 -3.80
C LYS A 84 -4.53 15.56 -4.25
N THR A 85 -5.03 14.60 -5.01
CA THR A 85 -6.41 14.54 -5.53
C THR A 85 -7.41 13.88 -4.58
N ALA A 86 -6.98 13.41 -3.40
CA ALA A 86 -7.84 12.75 -2.44
C ALA A 86 -8.97 13.68 -1.98
N THR A 87 -10.19 13.15 -1.98
CA THR A 87 -11.42 13.85 -1.54
C THR A 87 -12.00 13.24 -0.26
N LEU A 88 -11.26 12.31 0.36
CA LEU A 88 -11.62 11.62 1.59
C LEU A 88 -12.19 12.59 2.65
N PHE A 89 -13.41 12.30 3.12
CA PHE A 89 -14.15 13.11 4.10
C PHE A 89 -14.25 14.61 3.76
N ASN A 90 -14.32 14.96 2.47
CA ASN A 90 -14.27 16.35 2.00
C ASN A 90 -13.04 17.10 2.53
N ARG A 91 -11.91 16.39 2.69
CA ARG A 91 -10.64 16.91 3.18
C ARG A 91 -10.71 17.50 4.60
N ARG A 92 -11.63 17.03 5.44
CA ARG A 92 -11.72 17.46 6.84
C ARG A 92 -10.61 16.84 7.69
N GLU A 93 -9.73 17.69 8.23
CA GLU A 93 -8.54 17.30 8.97
C GLU A 93 -8.87 16.37 10.14
N SER A 94 -9.82 16.77 11.00
CA SER A 94 -10.23 16.00 12.19
C SER A 94 -10.75 14.62 11.81
N LYS A 95 -11.52 14.50 10.73
CA LYS A 95 -12.07 13.22 10.26
C LYS A 95 -11.00 12.30 9.69
N ILE A 96 -10.07 12.85 8.92
CA ILE A 96 -8.95 12.09 8.37
C ILE A 96 -8.07 11.56 9.51
N MET A 97 -7.59 12.45 10.39
CA MET A 97 -6.70 12.07 11.49
C MET A 97 -7.35 11.05 12.42
N SER A 98 -8.57 11.33 12.90
CA SER A 98 -9.29 10.43 13.81
C SER A 98 -9.56 9.06 13.17
N THR A 99 -9.85 9.00 11.87
CA THR A 99 -10.08 7.72 11.18
C THR A 99 -8.79 6.92 11.05
N VAL A 100 -7.69 7.53 10.62
CA VAL A 100 -6.39 6.86 10.48
C VAL A 100 -5.93 6.29 11.82
N VAL A 101 -5.90 7.11 12.87
CA VAL A 101 -5.40 6.68 14.19
C VAL A 101 -6.32 5.65 14.85
N SER A 102 -7.65 5.79 14.71
CA SER A 102 -8.59 4.82 15.26
C SER A 102 -8.46 3.46 14.57
N HIS A 103 -8.32 3.46 13.24
CA HIS A 103 -8.18 2.22 12.49
C HIS A 103 -6.84 1.54 12.79
N PHE A 104 -5.74 2.31 12.86
CA PHE A 104 -4.44 1.78 13.23
C PHE A 104 -4.44 1.19 14.64
N THR A 105 -4.91 1.94 15.63
CA THR A 105 -4.99 1.49 17.03
C THR A 105 -5.87 0.24 17.16
N SER A 106 -7.03 0.22 16.48
CA SER A 106 -7.92 -0.93 16.48
C SER A 106 -7.25 -2.16 15.85
N SER A 107 -6.56 -2.01 14.73
CA SER A 107 -5.84 -3.13 14.09
C SER A 107 -4.69 -3.63 14.97
N TYR A 108 -3.94 -2.73 15.61
CA TYR A 108 -2.86 -3.08 16.52
C TYR A 108 -3.36 -3.96 17.68
N VAL A 109 -4.46 -3.56 18.32
CA VAL A 109 -5.07 -4.33 19.42
C VAL A 109 -5.67 -5.64 18.90
N PHE A 110 -6.40 -5.58 17.78
CA PHE A 110 -7.07 -6.75 17.20
C PHE A 110 -6.09 -7.85 16.80
N ASN A 111 -4.96 -7.47 16.21
CA ASN A 111 -3.95 -8.40 15.74
C ASN A 111 -2.87 -8.73 16.78
N TRP A 112 -2.89 -8.12 17.98
CA TRP A 112 -1.86 -8.33 19.01
C TRP A 112 -1.56 -9.81 19.28
N SER A 113 -2.60 -10.61 19.53
CA SER A 113 -2.47 -12.05 19.86
C SER A 113 -1.85 -12.88 18.73
N ARG A 114 -1.93 -12.42 17.48
CA ARG A 114 -1.30 -13.09 16.34
C ARG A 114 0.22 -12.95 16.34
N TYR A 115 0.73 -11.80 16.79
CA TYR A 115 2.17 -11.51 16.82
C TYR A 115 2.80 -11.80 18.19
N PHE A 116 1.98 -11.81 19.23
CA PHE A 116 2.35 -12.09 20.61
C PHE A 116 1.41 -13.14 21.23
N PRO A 117 1.48 -14.41 20.79
CA PRO A 117 0.58 -15.46 21.28
C PRO A 117 0.74 -15.71 22.79
N ASP A 118 1.96 -15.55 23.30
CA ASP A 118 2.30 -15.84 24.69
C ASP A 118 2.36 -14.59 25.59
N LYS A 119 2.14 -13.38 25.04
CA LYS A 119 2.13 -12.15 25.82
C LYS A 119 0.76 -11.50 25.77
N MET A 120 0.10 -11.42 26.92
CA MET A 120 -1.16 -10.68 27.02
C MET A 120 -0.91 -9.18 26.95
N LEU A 121 -1.78 -8.46 26.24
CA LEU A 121 -1.81 -7.00 26.24
C LEU A 121 -2.24 -6.52 27.62
N GLN A 122 -1.34 -5.84 28.34
CA GLN A 122 -1.54 -5.43 29.74
C GLN A 122 -2.46 -4.21 29.85
N TYR A 123 -2.39 -3.30 28.88
CA TYR A 123 -3.24 -2.13 28.79
C TYR A 123 -3.36 -1.68 27.32
N PRO A 124 -4.46 -0.99 26.94
CA PRO A 124 -4.64 -0.54 25.56
C PRO A 124 -3.54 0.46 25.16
N PRO A 125 -2.88 0.27 24.00
CA PRO A 125 -1.97 1.26 23.46
C PRO A 125 -2.75 2.49 22.98
N THR A 126 -2.08 3.63 22.99
CA THR A 126 -2.62 4.89 22.46
C THR A 126 -1.62 5.45 21.47
N PHE A 127 -2.14 6.02 20.39
CA PHE A 127 -1.33 6.71 19.38
C PHE A 127 -1.83 8.14 19.26
N ASP A 128 -0.91 9.09 19.11
CA ASP A 128 -1.22 10.43 18.63
C ASP A 128 -1.37 10.41 17.09
N ALA A 129 -1.92 11.49 16.54
CA ALA A 129 -1.90 11.70 15.10
C ALA A 129 -1.78 13.19 14.78
N ARG A 130 -1.03 13.48 13.72
CA ARG A 130 -0.91 14.82 13.14
C ARG A 130 -1.00 14.75 11.62
N LEU A 131 -1.63 15.75 11.03
CA LEU A 131 -1.70 15.92 9.59
C LEU A 131 -0.82 17.08 9.16
N VAL A 132 0.03 16.85 8.16
CA VAL A 132 0.88 17.88 7.55
C VAL A 132 0.60 17.94 6.06
N VAL A 133 0.45 19.15 5.52
CA VAL A 133 0.15 19.39 4.11
C VAL A 133 1.43 19.76 3.36
N TYR A 134 1.64 19.15 2.19
CA TYR A 134 2.79 19.40 1.33
C TYR A 134 2.36 19.82 -0.08
N PRO A 135 2.85 20.96 -0.60
CA PRO A 135 2.37 21.51 -1.85
C PRO A 135 2.95 20.82 -3.09
N SER A 136 4.15 20.22 -2.99
CA SER A 136 4.80 19.59 -4.14
C SER A 136 5.41 18.23 -3.78
N GLU A 137 5.80 17.51 -4.83
CA GLU A 137 6.47 16.21 -4.73
C GLU A 137 7.83 16.32 -4.03
N LYS A 138 8.50 17.47 -4.16
CA LYS A 138 9.80 17.69 -3.52
C LYS A 138 9.68 17.61 -2.00
N GLU A 139 8.75 18.34 -1.40
CA GLU A 139 8.59 18.33 0.06
C GLU A 139 8.11 16.95 0.57
N VAL A 140 7.34 16.21 -0.23
CA VAL A 140 6.96 14.84 0.09
C VAL A 140 8.19 13.92 0.13
N LYS A 141 9.05 13.97 -0.89
CA LYS A 141 10.29 13.18 -0.93
C LYS A 141 11.21 13.55 0.23
N ASP A 142 11.40 14.85 0.48
CA ASP A 142 12.22 15.37 1.57
C ASP A 142 11.70 14.90 2.94
N TYR A 143 10.37 14.85 3.12
CA TYR A 143 9.77 14.34 4.36
C TYR A 143 10.10 12.86 4.61
N PHE A 144 9.94 11.99 3.61
CA PHE A 144 10.24 10.57 3.77
C PHE A 144 11.75 10.30 3.88
N ALA A 145 12.58 11.06 3.16
CA ALA A 145 14.02 11.04 3.33
C ALA A 145 14.43 11.46 4.75
N TRP A 146 13.79 12.49 5.31
CA TRP A 146 14.01 12.91 6.69
C TRP A 146 13.63 11.80 7.68
N ARG A 147 12.46 11.16 7.53
CA ARG A 147 12.07 10.06 8.41
C ARG A 147 13.02 8.87 8.34
N GLN A 148 13.47 8.50 7.14
CA GLN A 148 14.44 7.41 7.01
C GLN A 148 15.85 7.78 7.52
N ALA A 149 16.29 9.03 7.37
CA ALA A 149 17.53 9.49 7.98
C ALA A 149 17.46 9.39 9.52
N ASP A 150 16.32 9.75 10.11
CA ASP A 150 16.07 9.62 11.55
C ASP A 150 16.13 8.15 12.01
N THR A 151 15.49 7.25 11.25
CA THR A 151 15.58 5.78 11.44
C THR A 151 17.04 5.32 11.49
N HIS A 152 17.87 5.77 10.55
CA HIS A 152 19.28 5.39 10.49
C HIS A 152 20.06 5.84 11.73
N ILE A 153 19.82 7.06 12.19
CA ILE A 153 20.49 7.65 13.36
C ILE A 153 20.05 6.94 14.63
N ASN A 154 18.74 6.79 14.84
CA ASN A 154 18.15 6.18 16.02
C ASN A 154 18.54 4.71 16.14
N ASN A 155 18.43 3.94 15.05
CA ASN A 155 18.78 2.52 15.10
C ASN A 155 20.29 2.28 15.32
N LEU A 156 21.16 3.10 14.73
CA LEU A 156 22.61 2.99 14.97
C LEU A 156 22.94 3.29 16.44
N TYR A 157 22.34 4.35 16.99
CA TYR A 157 22.49 4.70 18.41
C TYR A 157 21.99 3.56 19.30
N ASN A 158 20.76 3.10 19.10
CA ASN A 158 20.14 2.06 19.92
C ASN A 158 20.89 0.72 19.83
N THR A 159 21.38 0.36 18.65
CA THR A 159 22.17 -0.86 18.47
C THR A 159 23.48 -0.79 19.25
N ALA A 160 24.21 0.33 19.16
CA ALA A 160 25.43 0.54 19.95
C ALA A 160 25.15 0.58 21.46
N PHE A 161 24.09 1.29 21.85
CA PHE A 161 23.67 1.44 23.25
C PHE A 161 23.36 0.08 23.88
N TRP A 162 22.50 -0.72 23.25
CA TRP A 162 22.11 -2.01 23.78
C TRP A 162 23.22 -3.07 23.68
N ALA A 163 24.14 -2.98 22.72
CA ALA A 163 25.35 -3.80 22.73
C ALA A 163 26.23 -3.50 23.95
N LEU A 164 26.46 -2.22 24.27
CA LEU A 164 27.20 -1.80 25.47
C LEU A 164 26.54 -2.30 26.76
N VAL A 165 25.22 -2.23 26.85
CA VAL A 165 24.48 -2.66 28.05
C VAL A 165 24.42 -4.18 28.16
N GLN A 166 23.98 -4.88 27.12
CA GLN A 166 23.68 -6.32 27.21
C GLN A 166 24.93 -7.20 27.03
N GLN A 167 25.86 -6.81 26.17
CA GLN A 167 27.08 -7.59 25.91
C GLN A 167 28.29 -7.02 26.66
N GLY A 168 28.36 -5.68 26.78
CA GLY A 168 29.42 -4.99 27.50
C GLY A 168 29.22 -4.90 29.01
N GLY A 169 28.03 -5.23 29.52
CA GLY A 169 27.71 -5.21 30.95
C GLY A 169 27.64 -3.80 31.57
N MET A 170 27.56 -2.75 30.75
CA MET A 170 27.44 -1.37 31.24
C MET A 170 26.04 -1.09 31.78
N SER A 171 25.94 -0.19 32.75
CA SER A 171 24.66 0.40 33.10
C SER A 171 24.15 1.31 31.97
N THR A 172 22.85 1.60 31.96
CA THR A 172 22.24 2.51 30.97
C THR A 172 22.85 3.91 31.03
N SER A 173 23.18 4.41 32.23
CA SER A 173 23.82 5.71 32.42
C SER A 173 25.23 5.76 31.84
N GLU A 174 26.03 4.72 32.06
CA GLU A 174 27.40 4.63 31.52
C GLU A 174 27.38 4.51 30.00
N ALA A 175 26.48 3.70 29.44
CA ALA A 175 26.33 3.56 28.00
C ALA A 175 25.93 4.89 27.35
N HIS A 176 25.00 5.65 27.95
CA HIS A 176 24.63 6.98 27.48
C HIS A 176 25.83 7.94 27.51
N GLN A 177 26.57 7.98 28.62
CA GLN A 177 27.73 8.84 28.76
C GLN A 177 28.82 8.51 27.73
N LYS A 178 29.05 7.22 27.47
CA LYS A 178 30.03 6.74 26.48
C LYS A 178 29.65 7.10 25.05
N LEU A 179 28.36 7.09 24.73
CA LEU A 179 27.86 7.45 23.40
C LEU A 179 27.65 8.96 23.22
N ASN A 180 27.69 9.74 24.29
CA ASN A 180 27.52 11.19 24.22
C ASN A 180 28.65 11.84 23.41
N GLY A 181 28.29 12.73 22.48
CA GLY A 181 29.24 13.41 21.59
C GLY A 181 29.85 12.56 20.48
N THR A 182 29.56 11.25 20.42
CA THR A 182 30.09 10.37 19.36
C THR A 182 29.41 10.62 18.02
N VAL A 183 30.15 10.44 16.92
CA VAL A 183 29.60 10.45 15.56
C VAL A 183 29.22 9.04 15.08
N SER A 184 28.67 8.92 13.87
CA SER A 184 28.28 7.62 13.31
C SER A 184 29.48 6.67 13.11
N ALA A 185 30.65 7.21 12.75
CA ALA A 185 31.88 6.42 12.58
C ALA A 185 32.28 5.73 13.90
N ASP A 186 32.34 6.49 14.99
CA ASP A 186 32.68 5.97 16.33
C ASP A 186 31.72 4.86 16.77
N LYS A 187 30.41 5.02 16.54
CA LYS A 187 29.41 3.99 16.89
C LYS A 187 29.61 2.71 16.10
N ASN A 188 29.92 2.82 14.80
CA ASN A 188 30.25 1.66 13.97
C ASN A 188 31.54 0.98 14.45
N GLU A 189 32.56 1.76 14.82
CA GLU A 189 33.81 1.23 15.36
C GLU A 189 33.59 0.52 16.71
N ILE A 190 32.78 1.09 17.62
CA ILE A 190 32.39 0.44 18.88
C ILE A 190 31.71 -0.90 18.60
N LEU A 191 30.70 -0.92 17.72
CA LEU A 191 29.99 -2.15 17.35
C LEU A 191 30.91 -3.22 16.77
N HIS A 192 31.81 -2.83 15.87
CA HIS A 192 32.69 -3.77 15.20
C HIS A 192 33.80 -4.27 16.11
N SER A 193 34.54 -3.37 16.76
CA SER A 193 35.74 -3.71 17.54
C SER A 193 35.43 -4.41 18.86
N GLN A 194 34.38 -3.99 19.58
CA GLN A 194 34.07 -4.52 20.91
C GLN A 194 33.10 -5.70 20.86
N PHE A 195 32.22 -5.72 19.85
CA PHE A 195 31.11 -6.69 19.80
C PHE A 195 31.09 -7.55 18.53
N GLY A 196 32.00 -7.31 17.58
CA GLY A 196 32.01 -8.04 16.31
C GLY A 196 30.77 -7.80 15.45
N ILE A 197 30.02 -6.73 15.70
CA ILE A 197 28.78 -6.40 14.99
C ILE A 197 29.10 -5.50 13.81
N ASN A 198 28.91 -6.00 12.59
CA ASN A 198 28.88 -5.17 11.40
C ASN A 198 27.49 -4.56 11.23
N TYR A 199 27.34 -3.25 11.44
CA TYR A 199 26.04 -2.58 11.31
C TYR A 199 25.42 -2.78 9.91
N ASN A 200 26.23 -2.84 8.85
CA ASN A 200 25.71 -3.02 7.50
C ASN A 200 25.07 -4.38 7.25
N SER A 201 25.38 -5.39 8.09
CA SER A 201 24.74 -6.72 8.03
C SER A 201 23.51 -6.83 8.93
N VAL A 202 23.19 -5.82 9.74
CA VAL A 202 21.92 -5.76 10.49
C VAL A 202 20.77 -5.75 9.49
N ASP A 203 19.65 -6.38 9.86
CA ASP A 203 18.46 -6.47 9.01
C ASP A 203 18.06 -5.09 8.46
N ALA A 204 17.75 -5.06 7.16
CA ALA A 204 17.34 -3.83 6.48
C ALA A 204 16.09 -3.22 7.12
N ARG A 205 15.18 -4.03 7.69
CA ARG A 205 14.02 -3.56 8.44
C ARG A 205 14.40 -2.59 9.55
N PHE A 206 15.39 -2.96 10.36
CA PHE A 206 15.81 -2.13 11.50
C PHE A 206 16.56 -0.89 11.04
N ARG A 207 17.32 -1.00 9.94
CA ARG A 207 18.13 0.11 9.45
C ARG A 207 17.38 1.10 8.60
N LYS A 208 16.42 0.65 7.80
CA LYS A 208 15.73 1.43 6.77
C LYS A 208 14.25 1.66 7.06
N GLY A 209 13.70 1.02 8.08
CA GLY A 209 12.28 1.05 8.39
C GLY A 209 11.45 0.17 7.46
N SER A 210 10.14 0.32 7.54
CA SER A 210 9.16 -0.39 6.73
C SER A 210 8.48 0.55 5.75
N VAL A 211 8.48 0.18 4.47
CA VAL A 211 7.81 0.91 3.39
C VAL A 211 6.63 0.06 2.91
N VAL A 212 5.41 0.58 3.01
CA VAL A 212 4.19 -0.10 2.54
C VAL A 212 3.68 0.61 1.30
N VAL A 213 3.62 -0.11 0.19
CA VAL A 213 3.18 0.42 -1.10
C VAL A 213 2.22 -0.54 -1.79
N LYS A 214 1.39 0.01 -2.68
CA LYS A 214 0.56 -0.78 -3.57
C LYS A 214 1.40 -1.23 -4.75
N VAL A 215 1.54 -2.54 -4.91
CA VAL A 215 2.23 -3.15 -6.05
C VAL A 215 1.22 -3.92 -6.91
N GLN A 216 1.47 -3.98 -8.21
CA GLN A 216 0.65 -4.80 -9.09
C GLN A 216 0.91 -6.27 -8.79
N ALA A 217 -0.16 -7.03 -8.56
CA ALA A 217 -0.06 -8.48 -8.42
C ALA A 217 0.64 -9.05 -9.66
N ARG A 218 1.81 -9.69 -9.47
CA ARG A 218 2.40 -10.49 -10.54
C ARG A 218 1.42 -11.61 -10.87
N LYS A 219 1.13 -11.84 -12.15
CA LYS A 219 0.36 -13.02 -12.56
C LYS A 219 1.13 -14.27 -12.13
N SER A 220 0.67 -14.86 -11.03
CA SER A 220 0.79 -16.26 -10.68
C SER A 220 0.98 -17.24 -11.84
N GLU A 221 2.19 -17.64 -12.26
CA GLU A 221 2.32 -18.84 -13.13
C GLU A 221 1.76 -20.10 -12.43
N THR A 222 1.63 -20.05 -11.11
CA THR A 222 1.03 -21.06 -10.24
C THR A 222 -0.45 -21.34 -10.59
N SER A 223 -1.20 -20.37 -11.13
CA SER A 223 -2.61 -20.58 -11.54
C SER A 223 -2.76 -21.41 -12.83
N LYS A 224 -1.72 -21.53 -13.67
CA LYS A 224 -1.79 -22.43 -14.83
C LYS A 224 -1.61 -23.89 -14.43
N ARG A 225 -0.83 -24.17 -13.38
CA ARG A 225 -0.54 -25.54 -12.93
C ARG A 225 -1.72 -26.17 -12.18
N SER A 226 -2.43 -25.37 -11.38
CA SER A 226 -3.66 -25.82 -10.70
C SER A 226 -4.83 -26.03 -11.67
N LEU A 227 -4.99 -25.17 -12.69
CA LEU A 227 -6.03 -25.37 -13.72
C LEU A 227 -5.75 -26.58 -14.62
N ALA A 228 -4.48 -26.85 -14.93
CA ALA A 228 -4.06 -28.02 -15.71
C ALA A 228 -4.26 -29.35 -14.95
N LEU A 229 -4.08 -29.35 -13.62
CA LEU A 229 -4.37 -30.51 -12.78
C LEU A 229 -5.88 -30.75 -12.63
N LEU A 230 -6.69 -29.69 -12.52
CA LEU A 230 -8.15 -29.82 -12.51
C LEU A 230 -8.72 -30.29 -13.86
N SER A 231 -8.18 -29.82 -15.00
CA SER A 231 -8.66 -30.24 -16.31
C SER A 231 -8.29 -31.69 -16.64
N ALA A 232 -7.13 -32.18 -16.18
CA ALA A 232 -6.74 -33.59 -16.31
C ALA A 232 -7.65 -34.55 -15.52
N SER A 233 -8.27 -34.07 -14.44
CA SER A 233 -9.17 -34.85 -13.59
C SER A 233 -10.58 -35.01 -14.20
N TYR A 234 -10.96 -34.14 -15.14
CA TYR A 234 -12.33 -34.07 -15.68
C TYR A 234 -12.52 -34.91 -16.97
N VAL A 235 -11.44 -35.40 -17.58
CA VAL A 235 -11.50 -36.18 -18.84
C VAL A 235 -11.80 -37.68 -18.60
N SER A 236 -11.85 -38.15 -17.35
CA SER A 236 -12.06 -39.58 -17.03
C SER A 236 -13.50 -40.00 -16.74
N GLN A 237 -14.51 -39.17 -17.02
CA GLN A 237 -15.92 -39.58 -16.88
C GLN A 237 -16.64 -39.51 -18.22
N LYS A 238 -16.70 -40.65 -18.92
CA LYS A 238 -17.64 -40.86 -20.04
C LYS A 238 -19.08 -40.79 -19.50
N PRO A 239 -20.01 -40.07 -20.16
CA PRO A 239 -21.42 -40.14 -19.82
C PRO A 239 -22.03 -41.48 -20.24
N VAL A 240 -22.84 -42.04 -19.35
CA VAL A 240 -23.68 -43.21 -19.59
C VAL A 240 -24.87 -42.80 -20.47
N GLU A 241 -25.06 -43.49 -21.59
CA GLU A 241 -26.20 -43.34 -22.50
C GLU A 241 -27.53 -43.72 -21.81
N LYS A 242 -28.59 -42.98 -22.11
CA LYS A 242 -29.99 -43.41 -21.90
C LYS A 242 -30.74 -43.44 -23.24
N PRO A 243 -31.73 -44.33 -23.38
CA PRO A 243 -32.26 -44.73 -24.68
C PRO A 243 -33.35 -43.81 -25.22
N ASN A 244 -33.45 -43.84 -26.56
CA ASN A 244 -34.46 -43.26 -27.43
C ASN A 244 -35.90 -43.57 -27.00
N GLU A 245 -36.77 -42.56 -27.08
CA GLU A 245 -38.14 -42.72 -27.53
C GLU A 245 -38.46 -41.67 -28.60
N ALA A 246 -39.10 -42.15 -29.66
CA ALA A 246 -39.39 -41.44 -30.90
C ALA A 246 -40.89 -41.13 -31.02
N SER A 247 -41.22 -39.95 -31.54
CA SER A 247 -42.44 -39.60 -32.30
C SER A 247 -42.45 -38.07 -32.47
N GLY A 248 -42.72 -37.41 -33.59
CA GLY A 248 -43.18 -37.80 -34.91
C GLY A 248 -43.97 -36.62 -35.52
N SER A 249 -43.59 -36.18 -36.73
CA SER A 249 -44.36 -35.36 -37.71
C SER A 249 -44.71 -33.90 -37.33
N SER A 250 -44.93 -32.92 -38.22
CA SER A 250 -44.74 -32.71 -39.67
C SER A 250 -45.16 -31.26 -40.03
N ALA A 251 -44.75 -30.82 -41.25
CA ALA A 251 -45.27 -29.72 -42.10
C ALA A 251 -44.86 -28.27 -41.75
N GLN A 252 -44.11 -27.50 -42.58
CA GLN A 252 -44.26 -27.02 -43.98
C GLN A 252 -45.27 -25.87 -44.18
N SER A 253 -44.76 -24.73 -44.68
CA SER A 253 -45.22 -23.88 -45.81
C SER A 253 -44.57 -22.49 -45.66
N ASP A 254 -43.60 -22.10 -46.48
CA ASP A 254 -43.73 -21.41 -47.80
C ASP A 254 -44.32 -19.99 -47.71
N VAL A 255 -43.61 -18.99 -48.27
CA VAL A 255 -44.06 -18.12 -49.40
C VAL A 255 -42.88 -17.22 -49.84
N GLU A 256 -42.75 -17.12 -51.16
CA GLU A 256 -41.72 -16.47 -51.99
C GLU A 256 -41.93 -14.97 -52.30
N ALA A 257 -41.00 -14.47 -53.14
CA ALA A 257 -41.06 -13.36 -54.09
C ALA A 257 -40.61 -11.97 -53.56
N GLY A 258 -39.75 -11.21 -54.23
CA GLY A 258 -39.25 -11.24 -55.60
C GLY A 258 -39.35 -9.81 -56.17
N GLY A 259 -38.25 -9.25 -56.67
CA GLY A 259 -38.25 -7.92 -57.31
C GLY A 259 -36.86 -7.45 -57.75
N SER A 260 -36.67 -7.39 -59.07
CA SER A 260 -35.44 -7.09 -59.81
C SER A 260 -35.47 -5.72 -60.51
N PHE A 261 -34.34 -5.35 -61.14
CA PHE A 261 -34.00 -4.21 -62.04
C PHE A 261 -33.50 -2.93 -61.34
N ASP A 262 -32.42 -2.23 -61.76
CA ASP A 262 -31.87 -2.01 -63.11
C ASP A 262 -30.36 -1.64 -63.07
N GLN A 263 -29.68 -1.73 -64.23
CA GLN A 263 -28.25 -1.52 -64.47
C GLN A 263 -27.83 -0.04 -64.68
N GLY A 264 -26.60 0.28 -64.30
CA GLY A 264 -25.86 1.46 -64.78
C GLY A 264 -24.37 1.37 -64.40
N THR A 265 -23.48 1.36 -65.39
CA THR A 265 -22.00 1.36 -65.27
C THR A 265 -21.43 2.66 -65.86
N PRO A 266 -20.12 2.94 -65.77
CA PRO A 266 -19.31 3.18 -64.58
C PRO A 266 -18.57 4.53 -64.71
N ASP A 267 -18.13 5.16 -63.61
CA ASP A 267 -17.08 6.18 -63.73
C ASP A 267 -16.11 6.19 -62.54
N THR A 268 -14.88 6.48 -62.92
CA THR A 268 -13.60 6.45 -62.23
C THR A 268 -13.58 7.08 -60.84
N ASP A 269 -12.93 6.44 -59.86
CA ASP A 269 -11.93 7.02 -58.93
C ASP A 269 -11.58 6.04 -57.79
N VAL A 270 -10.45 5.34 -57.90
CA VAL A 270 -10.01 4.30 -56.93
C VAL A 270 -8.76 4.74 -56.13
N GLY A 271 -8.30 5.99 -56.27
CA GLY A 271 -7.02 6.42 -55.67
C GLY A 271 -7.08 7.00 -54.26
N GLU A 272 -8.14 7.74 -53.92
CA GLU A 272 -8.09 8.67 -52.76
C GLU A 272 -8.90 8.21 -51.53
N LYS A 273 -9.90 7.34 -51.75
CA LYS A 273 -10.78 6.82 -50.68
C LYS A 273 -10.08 5.80 -49.78
N ASP A 274 -9.13 5.04 -50.32
CA ASP A 274 -8.49 3.92 -49.61
C ASP A 274 -7.50 4.41 -48.52
N ILE A 275 -6.73 5.46 -48.82
CA ILE A 275 -5.79 6.07 -47.86
C ILE A 275 -6.54 6.69 -46.67
N THR A 276 -7.72 7.25 -46.92
CA THR A 276 -8.56 7.88 -45.90
C THR A 276 -9.24 6.84 -45.01
N ALA A 277 -9.72 5.75 -45.61
CA ALA A 277 -10.30 4.62 -44.89
C ALA A 277 -9.27 3.94 -43.97
N GLN A 278 -8.05 3.72 -44.46
CA GLN A 278 -6.95 3.14 -43.67
C GLN A 278 -6.54 4.03 -42.50
N LYS A 279 -6.49 5.36 -42.67
CA LYS A 279 -6.21 6.32 -41.59
C LYS A 279 -7.30 6.34 -40.51
N ILE A 280 -8.57 6.21 -40.90
CA ILE A 280 -9.71 6.14 -39.96
C ILE A 280 -9.67 4.84 -39.17
N GLN A 281 -9.40 3.72 -39.85
CA GLN A 281 -9.28 2.41 -39.23
C GLN A 281 -8.13 2.37 -38.21
N HIS A 282 -6.95 2.86 -38.57
CA HIS A 282 -5.81 2.93 -37.67
C HIS A 282 -6.08 3.81 -36.42
N ARG A 283 -6.82 4.92 -36.57
CA ARG A 283 -7.24 5.76 -35.43
C ARG A 283 -8.23 5.05 -34.50
N ARG A 284 -9.16 4.25 -35.05
CA ARG A 284 -10.09 3.43 -34.28
C ARG A 284 -9.37 2.35 -33.49
N GLU A 285 -8.48 1.60 -34.15
CA GLU A 285 -7.67 0.56 -33.52
C GLU A 285 -6.78 1.12 -32.41
N LYS A 286 -6.16 2.29 -32.61
CA LYS A 286 -5.36 2.97 -31.57
C LYS A 286 -6.23 3.40 -30.38
N LYS A 287 -7.47 3.84 -30.63
CA LYS A 287 -8.43 4.23 -29.58
C LYS A 287 -8.94 3.01 -28.81
N GLU A 288 -9.19 1.90 -29.50
CA GLU A 288 -9.59 0.62 -28.92
C GLU A 288 -8.46 -0.02 -28.12
N ALA A 289 -7.22 -0.01 -28.63
CA ALA A 289 -6.03 -0.45 -27.91
C ALA A 289 -5.84 0.37 -26.63
N LYS A 290 -5.94 1.70 -26.68
CA LYS A 290 -5.85 2.57 -25.50
C LYS A 290 -6.99 2.32 -24.50
N LYS A 291 -8.19 1.99 -24.99
CA LYS A 291 -9.34 1.63 -24.14
C LYS A 291 -9.15 0.24 -23.51
N ALA A 292 -8.63 -0.72 -24.25
CA ALA A 292 -8.32 -2.07 -23.79
C ALA A 292 -7.17 -2.06 -22.77
N GLU A 293 -6.14 -1.25 -23.00
CA GLU A 293 -5.05 -1.01 -22.06
C GLU A 293 -5.56 -0.37 -20.76
N LYS A 294 -6.41 0.65 -20.85
CA LYS A 294 -7.05 1.28 -19.68
C LYS A 294 -7.97 0.31 -18.92
N MET A 295 -8.69 -0.55 -19.63
CA MET A 295 -9.51 -1.62 -19.04
C MET A 295 -8.64 -2.71 -18.40
N ALA A 296 -7.54 -3.10 -19.03
CA ALA A 296 -6.59 -4.07 -18.50
C ALA A 296 -5.87 -3.53 -17.28
N MET A 297 -5.50 -2.25 -17.26
CA MET A 297 -4.93 -1.54 -16.11
C MET A 297 -5.92 -1.48 -14.94
N ARG A 298 -7.20 -1.20 -15.22
CA ARG A 298 -8.29 -1.26 -14.24
C ARG A 298 -8.56 -2.66 -13.68
N LYS A 299 -8.17 -3.72 -14.41
CA LYS A 299 -8.34 -5.12 -14.01
C LYS A 299 -7.12 -5.70 -13.29
N ARG A 300 -6.06 -4.92 -13.06
CA ARG A 300 -4.90 -5.36 -12.29
C ARG A 300 -5.26 -5.35 -10.81
N GLU A 301 -5.17 -6.50 -10.18
CA GLU A 301 -5.32 -6.64 -8.74
C GLU A 301 -4.09 -6.00 -8.08
N TRP A 302 -4.33 -5.05 -7.18
CA TRP A 302 -3.28 -4.39 -6.42
C TRP A 302 -3.17 -5.06 -5.06
N VAL A 303 -1.94 -5.36 -4.65
CA VAL A 303 -1.65 -5.96 -3.35
C VAL A 303 -0.72 -5.01 -2.60
N LEU A 304 -0.89 -4.91 -1.29
CA LEU A 304 0.05 -4.18 -0.45
C LEU A 304 1.31 -5.03 -0.26
N SER A 305 2.47 -4.39 -0.37
CA SER A 305 3.76 -5.02 -0.11
C SER A 305 4.52 -4.18 0.90
N VAL A 306 5.01 -4.85 1.95
CA VAL A 306 6.00 -4.29 2.88
C VAL A 306 7.39 -4.50 2.28
N MET A 307 8.19 -3.45 2.24
CA MET A 307 9.55 -3.42 1.69
C MET A 307 10.49 -2.75 2.69
N HIS A 308 11.78 -3.11 2.64
CA HIS A 308 12.82 -2.52 3.49
C HIS A 308 13.91 -1.94 2.58
N CYS A 309 13.59 -0.84 1.90
CA CYS A 309 14.40 -0.23 0.85
C CYS A 309 14.79 1.21 1.18
N ASP A 310 15.75 1.75 0.42
CA ASP A 310 16.12 3.16 0.52
C ASP A 310 15.06 4.02 -0.19
N VAL A 311 14.50 4.99 0.53
CA VAL A 311 13.56 6.00 0.01
C VAL A 311 14.19 7.40 -0.05
N ILE A 312 15.45 7.54 0.39
CA ILE A 312 16.23 8.77 0.23
C ILE A 312 16.66 8.90 -1.25
N GLY A 313 17.16 7.80 -1.84
CA GLY A 313 17.54 7.76 -3.26
C GLY A 313 16.35 7.76 -4.23
N ASP A 314 16.63 8.08 -5.48
CA ASP A 314 15.60 8.19 -6.53
C ASP A 314 15.06 6.83 -7.02
N ASP A 315 15.79 5.73 -6.80
CA ASP A 315 15.43 4.39 -7.31
C ASP A 315 14.05 3.93 -6.85
N PHE A 316 13.71 4.18 -5.58
CA PHE A 316 12.39 3.87 -5.05
C PHE A 316 11.29 4.67 -5.76
N TRP A 317 11.49 5.97 -5.93
CA TRP A 317 10.52 6.87 -6.55
C TRP A 317 10.36 6.59 -8.05
N HIS A 318 11.43 6.24 -8.75
CA HIS A 318 11.39 5.84 -10.15
C HIS A 318 10.68 4.50 -10.37
N SER A 319 10.81 3.56 -9.42
CA SER A 319 10.10 2.28 -9.49
C SER A 319 8.62 2.37 -9.08
N HIS A 320 8.22 3.45 -8.40
CA HIS A 320 6.85 3.67 -7.94
C HIS A 320 6.29 5.05 -8.36
N PRO A 321 6.25 5.35 -9.68
CA PRO A 321 5.84 6.67 -10.16
C PRO A 321 4.38 7.01 -9.85
N ASP A 322 3.54 6.01 -9.56
CA ASP A 322 2.12 6.18 -9.26
C ASP A 322 1.87 6.81 -7.87
N ILE A 323 2.85 6.81 -6.97
CA ILE A 323 2.73 7.39 -5.62
C ILE A 323 2.56 8.91 -5.67
N LEU A 324 3.22 9.57 -6.63
CA LEU A 324 3.30 11.03 -6.74
C LEU A 324 2.43 11.60 -7.88
N GLN A 325 1.59 10.79 -8.53
CA GLN A 325 0.75 11.24 -9.64
C GLN A 325 -0.50 12.02 -9.21
#